data_AF-A0A9E5LWC9-F1
#
_entry.id   AF-A0A9E5LWC9-F1
#
_cell.length_a   1.000
_cell.length_b   1.000
_cell.length_c   1.000
_cell.angle_alpha   90.00
_cell.angle_beta   90.00
_cell.angle_gamma   90.00
#
_symmetry.space_group_name_H-M   'P 1'
#
loop_
_entity.id
_entity.type
_entity.pdbx_description
1 polymer ?
#
loop_
_entity_poly.entity_id
_entity_poly.type
_entity_poly.pdbx_seq_one_letter_code
_entity_poly.pdbx_strand_id
1 'polypeptide(L)'
;PYRGRAYDKVMLHTYQALNYLHLSDADAARVELNRALQSQRDAVEENAKRIQEAQKIAEDAKSGKTEDDQGRQGSSYDADRAKRDPKTSAAISNIETKLDSAILPYGDYVNPFTTFLDALVFTHQAADASDVERARKSWERVVNLAPTNPYAQADYHALEPDPQAPATPAPAALTYVIFETGAAPYRDQIRIDLPLFVVTGRISYVGMALPELSRVSGHAPALSITGEGGQTYPAALVASMDSVVAQDFKNEWPAILTKTIVSTGIKATIDAVLQKQMQDQAGPTGALLFSLATAITQAAVNIADTRTWRSLPKEFHYARLATPSDGLLTLTAGTQTRTVSLEPAAVQVVYVKSPSANAPLLVSQFILKK
;
A
#
# COMPACT_ATOMS: atom_id res chain seq x y z
N PRO A 1 3.22 -10.01 17.37
CA PRO A 1 3.39 -10.49 15.96
C PRO A 1 2.87 -9.43 14.99
N TYR A 2 3.47 -9.29 13.80
CA TYR A 2 2.98 -8.39 12.75
C TYR A 2 1.66 -8.93 12.17
N ARG A 3 0.61 -8.10 12.09
CA ARG A 3 -0.73 -8.51 11.65
C ARG A 3 -0.99 -8.33 10.14
N GLY A 4 -0.08 -7.66 9.43
CA GLY A 4 -0.29 -7.21 8.06
C GLY A 4 -1.21 -5.98 7.97
N ARG A 5 -0.91 -5.09 7.03
CA ARG A 5 -1.75 -3.95 6.62
C ARG A 5 -2.80 -4.41 5.61
N ALA A 6 -3.74 -3.53 5.25
CA ALA A 6 -4.78 -3.91 4.31
C ALA A 6 -4.21 -4.28 2.93
N TYR A 7 -3.25 -3.49 2.40
CA TYR A 7 -2.57 -3.86 1.16
C TYR A 7 -1.82 -5.21 1.23
N ASP A 8 -1.31 -5.59 2.41
CA ASP A 8 -0.63 -6.89 2.59
C ASP A 8 -1.63 -8.04 2.45
N LYS A 9 -2.80 -7.93 3.08
CA LYS A 9 -3.86 -8.95 3.00
C LYS A 9 -4.33 -9.11 1.56
N VAL A 10 -4.55 -8.00 0.85
CA VAL A 10 -4.94 -8.02 -0.56
C VAL A 10 -3.87 -8.70 -1.41
N MET A 11 -2.61 -8.26 -1.30
CA MET A 11 -1.51 -8.83 -2.09
C MET A 11 -1.19 -10.28 -1.75
N LEU A 12 -1.39 -10.71 -0.49
CA LEU A 12 -1.27 -12.11 -0.10
C LEU A 12 -2.20 -12.98 -0.95
N HIS A 13 -3.48 -12.66 -0.97
CA HIS A 13 -4.48 -13.37 -1.76
C HIS A 13 -4.21 -13.26 -3.26
N THR A 14 -3.80 -12.09 -3.75
CA THR A 14 -3.43 -11.90 -5.16
C THR A 14 -2.25 -12.78 -5.59
N TYR A 15 -1.21 -12.90 -4.77
CA TYR A 15 -0.11 -13.83 -5.05
C TYR A 15 -0.50 -15.30 -4.89
N GLN A 16 -1.39 -15.64 -3.96
CA GLN A 16 -1.92 -17.00 -3.88
C GLN A 16 -2.72 -17.35 -5.15
N ALA A 17 -3.51 -16.43 -5.69
CA ALA A 17 -4.18 -16.60 -6.97
C ALA A 17 -3.17 -16.84 -8.11
N LEU A 18 -2.12 -16.02 -8.21
CA LEU A 18 -1.04 -16.24 -9.19
C LEU A 18 -0.37 -17.61 -9.04
N ASN A 19 -0.12 -18.07 -7.81
CA ASN A 19 0.46 -19.38 -7.57
C ASN A 19 -0.46 -20.50 -8.06
N TYR A 20 -1.76 -20.42 -7.79
CA TYR A 20 -2.73 -21.40 -8.28
C TYR A 20 -2.85 -21.39 -9.81
N LEU A 21 -2.75 -20.22 -10.46
CA LEU A 21 -2.68 -20.13 -11.92
C LEU A 21 -1.44 -20.83 -12.49
N HIS A 22 -0.27 -20.72 -11.82
CA HIS A 22 0.93 -21.47 -12.22
C HIS A 22 0.76 -22.99 -12.03
N LEU A 23 -0.07 -23.41 -11.09
CA LEU A 23 -0.42 -24.82 -10.88
C LEU A 23 -1.56 -25.30 -11.80
N SER A 24 -2.04 -24.45 -12.73
CA SER A 24 -3.20 -24.72 -13.57
C SER A 24 -4.50 -24.99 -12.79
N ASP A 25 -4.61 -24.46 -11.56
CA ASP A 25 -5.79 -24.57 -10.70
C ASP A 25 -6.60 -23.26 -10.72
N ALA A 26 -7.41 -23.10 -11.77
CA ALA A 26 -8.22 -21.89 -11.97
C ALA A 26 -9.30 -21.71 -10.89
N ASP A 27 -9.84 -22.80 -10.34
CA ASP A 27 -10.88 -22.75 -9.31
C ASP A 27 -10.32 -22.21 -7.99
N ALA A 28 -9.15 -22.69 -7.56
CA ALA A 28 -8.48 -22.14 -6.38
C ALA A 28 -8.05 -20.68 -6.61
N ALA A 29 -7.58 -20.33 -7.81
CA ALA A 29 -7.26 -18.95 -8.15
C ALA A 29 -8.47 -18.01 -8.02
N ARG A 30 -9.65 -18.43 -8.48
CA ARG A 30 -10.90 -17.68 -8.33
C ARG A 30 -11.28 -17.45 -6.87
N VAL A 31 -11.11 -18.45 -6.01
CA VAL A 31 -11.37 -18.33 -4.57
C VAL A 31 -10.46 -17.25 -3.95
N GLU A 32 -9.18 -17.25 -4.29
CA GLU A 32 -8.24 -16.25 -3.77
C GLU A 32 -8.50 -14.85 -4.32
N LEU A 33 -8.90 -14.70 -5.58
CA LEU A 33 -9.34 -13.42 -6.12
C LEU A 33 -10.57 -12.87 -5.39
N ASN A 34 -11.54 -13.73 -5.06
CA ASN A 34 -12.69 -13.35 -4.25
C ASN A 34 -12.26 -12.88 -2.84
N ARG A 35 -11.31 -13.59 -2.20
CA ARG A 35 -10.74 -13.20 -0.89
C ARG A 35 -9.98 -11.88 -0.95
N ALA A 36 -9.24 -11.63 -2.03
CA ALA A 36 -8.56 -10.37 -2.26
C ALA A 36 -9.57 -9.22 -2.36
N LEU A 37 -10.63 -9.37 -3.16
CA LEU A 37 -11.70 -8.38 -3.28
C LEU A 37 -12.47 -8.16 -1.97
N GLN A 38 -12.72 -9.23 -1.21
CA GLN A 38 -13.34 -9.14 0.12
C GLN A 38 -12.43 -8.37 1.09
N SER A 39 -11.12 -8.64 1.08
CA SER A 39 -10.15 -7.93 1.93
C SER A 39 -10.13 -6.42 1.68
N GLN A 40 -10.33 -5.98 0.42
CA GLN A 40 -10.47 -4.55 0.12
C GLN A 40 -11.73 -3.94 0.76
N ARG A 41 -12.85 -4.67 0.79
CA ARG A 41 -14.10 -4.22 1.42
C ARG A 41 -13.97 -4.19 2.94
N ASP A 42 -13.44 -5.27 3.52
CA ASP A 42 -13.22 -5.39 4.96
C ASP A 42 -12.31 -4.26 5.46
N ALA A 43 -11.29 -3.88 4.68
CA ALA A 43 -10.38 -2.80 5.04
C ALA A 43 -11.07 -1.44 5.21
N VAL A 44 -12.09 -1.15 4.40
CA VAL A 44 -12.92 0.07 4.54
C VAL A 44 -13.65 0.06 5.89
N GLU A 45 -14.31 -1.05 6.22
CA GLU A 45 -15.08 -1.21 7.46
C GLU A 45 -14.17 -1.21 8.70
N GLU A 46 -13.05 -1.94 8.64
CA GLU A 46 -12.03 -1.97 9.69
C GLU A 46 -11.50 -0.56 9.96
N ASN A 47 -11.28 0.24 8.92
CA ASN A 47 -10.78 1.60 9.08
C ASN A 47 -11.79 2.55 9.72
N ALA A 48 -13.05 2.45 9.32
CA ALA A 48 -14.12 3.22 9.95
C ALA A 48 -14.16 2.94 11.47
N LYS A 49 -14.05 1.67 11.87
CA LYS A 49 -13.95 1.26 13.28
C LYS A 49 -12.71 1.84 13.96
N ARG A 50 -11.54 1.80 13.31
CA ARG A 50 -10.29 2.39 13.85
C ARG A 50 -10.41 3.89 14.12
N ILE A 51 -11.07 4.62 13.22
CA ILE A 51 -11.29 6.07 13.37
C ILE A 51 -12.24 6.35 14.53
N GLN A 52 -13.37 5.63 14.62
CA GLN A 52 -14.32 5.77 15.72
C GLN A 52 -13.68 5.48 17.08
N GLU A 53 -12.89 4.41 17.17
CA GLU A 53 -12.17 4.07 18.39
C GLU A 53 -11.16 5.16 18.76
N ALA A 54 -10.41 5.70 17.78
CA ALA A 54 -9.47 6.79 18.02
C ALA A 54 -10.17 8.08 18.50
N GLN A 55 -11.34 8.40 17.97
CA GLN A 55 -12.17 9.53 18.43
C GLN A 55 -12.62 9.32 19.88
N LYS A 56 -13.13 8.14 20.22
CA LYS A 56 -13.52 7.81 21.59
C LYS A 56 -12.34 7.92 22.56
N ILE A 57 -11.16 7.42 22.19
CA ILE A 57 -9.94 7.54 22.99
C ILE A 57 -9.59 9.01 23.25
N ALA A 58 -9.75 9.89 22.24
CA ALA A 58 -9.51 11.33 22.42
C ALA A 58 -10.52 11.99 23.37
N GLU A 59 -11.79 11.60 23.31
CA GLU A 59 -12.84 12.09 24.22
C GLU A 59 -12.59 11.64 25.67
N ASP A 60 -12.25 10.35 25.87
CA ASP A 60 -11.91 9.80 27.17
C ASP A 60 -10.66 10.50 27.75
N ALA A 61 -9.65 10.78 26.92
CA ALA A 61 -8.44 11.48 27.34
C ALA A 61 -8.72 12.92 27.77
N LYS A 62 -9.61 13.60 27.05
CA LYS A 62 -10.05 14.97 27.40
C LYS A 62 -10.80 15.00 28.73
N SER A 63 -11.52 13.94 29.08
CA SER A 63 -12.23 13.81 30.35
C SER A 63 -11.40 13.18 31.48
N GLY A 64 -10.11 12.86 31.24
CA GLY A 64 -9.22 12.26 32.24
C GLY A 64 -9.53 10.79 32.55
N LYS A 65 -10.23 10.10 31.65
CA LYS A 65 -10.65 8.69 31.82
C LYS A 65 -9.70 7.68 31.18
N THR A 66 -8.55 8.13 30.68
CA THR A 66 -7.60 7.28 29.96
C THR A 66 -6.41 6.91 30.84
N GLU A 67 -5.99 5.65 30.71
CA GLU A 67 -4.82 5.08 31.37
C GLU A 67 -3.68 4.90 30.37
N ASP A 68 -2.45 4.84 30.86
CA ASP A 68 -1.30 4.41 30.07
C ASP A 68 -1.21 2.87 29.96
N ASP A 69 -0.20 2.38 29.24
CA ASP A 69 0.04 0.95 29.05
C ASP A 69 0.28 0.16 30.36
N GLN A 70 0.50 0.84 31.49
CA GLN A 70 0.70 0.27 32.83
C GLN A 70 -0.55 0.38 33.71
N GLY A 71 -1.68 0.85 33.18
CA GLY A 71 -2.92 1.07 33.93
C GLY A 71 -2.88 2.30 34.83
N ARG A 72 -1.92 3.22 34.61
CA ARG A 72 -1.82 4.45 35.40
C ARG A 72 -2.70 5.51 34.77
N GLN A 73 -3.61 6.08 35.55
CA GLN A 73 -4.51 7.12 35.08
C GLN A 73 -3.75 8.44 34.91
N GLY A 74 -3.75 8.97 33.68
CA GLY A 74 -3.17 10.28 33.40
C GLY A 74 -4.13 11.43 33.74
N SER A 75 -3.61 12.65 33.67
CA SER A 75 -4.47 13.84 33.74
C SER A 75 -5.21 14.06 32.42
N SER A 76 -6.24 14.90 32.42
CA SER A 76 -6.96 15.27 31.20
C SER A 76 -6.00 15.83 30.14
N TYR A 77 -6.05 15.31 28.91
CA TYR A 77 -5.24 15.78 27.79
C TYR A 77 -6.11 16.06 26.55
N ASP A 78 -6.05 17.29 26.04
CA ASP A 78 -6.83 17.71 24.87
C ASP A 78 -6.01 17.56 23.58
N ALA A 79 -6.21 16.43 22.89
CA ALA A 79 -5.53 16.09 21.64
C ALA A 79 -5.83 17.09 20.51
N ASP A 80 -7.03 17.66 20.46
CA ASP A 80 -7.42 18.63 19.42
C ASP A 80 -6.79 20.00 19.66
N ARG A 81 -6.57 20.38 20.92
CA ARG A 81 -5.75 21.54 21.28
C ARG A 81 -4.30 21.31 20.85
N ALA A 82 -3.76 20.11 21.05
CA ALA A 82 -2.39 19.78 20.64
C ALA A 82 -2.21 19.80 19.11
N LYS A 83 -3.18 19.27 18.35
CA LYS A 83 -3.16 19.32 16.87
C LYS A 83 -3.17 20.75 16.32
N ARG A 84 -3.78 21.71 17.03
CA ARG A 84 -3.86 23.13 16.63
C ARG A 84 -2.66 23.97 17.06
N ASP A 85 -1.74 23.41 17.83
CA ASP A 85 -0.50 24.10 18.18
C ASP A 85 0.31 24.44 16.92
N PRO A 86 0.85 25.67 16.77
CA PRO A 86 1.54 26.09 15.54
C PRO A 86 2.73 25.21 15.14
N LYS A 87 3.51 24.73 16.12
CA LYS A 87 4.69 23.89 15.83
C LYS A 87 4.26 22.49 15.40
N THR A 88 3.29 21.93 16.12
CA THR A 88 2.77 20.57 15.88
C THR A 88 2.02 20.48 14.56
N SER A 89 1.11 21.43 14.30
CA SER A 89 0.32 21.50 13.07
C SER A 89 1.19 21.65 11.82
N ALA A 90 2.22 22.51 11.87
CA ALA A 90 3.15 22.67 10.75
C ALA A 90 3.90 21.36 10.43
N ALA A 91 4.34 20.64 11.46
CA ALA A 91 5.01 19.35 11.27
C ALA A 91 4.08 18.27 10.70
N ILE A 92 2.84 18.18 11.20
CA ILE A 92 1.81 17.27 10.67
C ILE A 92 1.48 17.61 9.21
N SER A 93 1.27 18.89 8.89
CA SER A 93 0.96 19.34 7.54
C SER A 93 2.04 18.98 6.52
N ASN A 94 3.32 19.03 6.93
CA ASN A 94 4.43 18.59 6.07
C ASN A 94 4.37 17.09 5.74
N ILE A 95 3.93 16.25 6.69
CA ILE A 95 3.76 14.80 6.46
C ILE A 95 2.58 14.58 5.50
N GLU A 96 1.45 15.24 5.75
CA GLU A 96 0.24 15.12 4.93
C GLU A 96 0.49 15.59 3.48
N THR A 97 1.21 16.69 3.30
CA THR A 97 1.57 17.20 1.97
C THR A 97 2.45 16.22 1.20
N LYS A 98 3.44 15.60 1.86
CA LYS A 98 4.28 14.56 1.24
C LYS A 98 3.43 13.35 0.83
N LEU A 99 2.47 12.97 1.67
CA LEU A 99 1.59 11.84 1.43
C LEU A 99 0.65 12.07 0.24
N ASP A 100 0.02 13.23 0.16
CA ASP A 100 -0.94 13.56 -0.90
C ASP A 100 -0.30 13.63 -2.29
N SER A 101 0.95 14.06 -2.39
CA SER A 101 1.69 14.13 -3.66
C SER A 101 1.95 12.77 -4.34
N ALA A 102 1.63 11.67 -3.65
CA ALA A 102 1.95 10.30 -4.06
C ALA A 102 0.78 9.52 -4.66
N ILE A 103 -0.42 10.07 -4.62
CA ILE A 103 -1.65 9.28 -4.73
C ILE A 103 -2.29 9.53 -6.10
N LEU A 104 -2.32 8.47 -6.91
CA LEU A 104 -3.19 8.37 -8.07
C LEU A 104 -4.64 8.20 -7.60
N PRO A 105 -5.65 8.58 -8.41
CA PRO A 105 -7.07 8.59 -8.03
C PRO A 105 -7.66 7.16 -7.97
N TYR A 106 -7.10 6.32 -7.13
CA TYR A 106 -7.60 5.00 -6.81
C TYR A 106 -8.67 5.11 -5.72
N GLY A 107 -9.66 4.22 -5.78
CA GLY A 107 -10.61 4.09 -4.67
C GLY A 107 -9.92 3.61 -3.41
N ASP A 108 -10.55 3.85 -2.25
CA ASP A 108 -10.05 3.40 -0.96
C ASP A 108 -9.77 1.90 -0.95
N TYR A 109 -8.55 1.53 -0.54
CA TYR A 109 -8.08 0.14 -0.44
C TYR A 109 -8.15 -0.65 -1.75
N VAL A 110 -8.33 0.01 -2.90
CA VAL A 110 -8.36 -0.65 -4.21
C VAL A 110 -6.93 -0.92 -4.68
N ASN A 111 -6.67 -2.16 -5.08
CA ASN A 111 -5.47 -2.57 -5.78
C ASN A 111 -5.80 -2.80 -7.27
N PRO A 112 -5.31 -1.94 -8.19
CA PRO A 112 -5.60 -2.08 -9.61
C PRO A 112 -5.07 -3.37 -10.23
N PHE A 113 -3.91 -3.89 -9.79
CA PHE A 113 -3.35 -5.14 -10.30
C PHE A 113 -4.22 -6.34 -9.94
N THR A 114 -4.79 -6.34 -8.73
CA THR A 114 -5.74 -7.38 -8.30
C THR A 114 -7.01 -7.33 -9.14
N THR A 115 -7.50 -6.13 -9.46
CA THR A 115 -8.68 -5.94 -10.33
C THR A 115 -8.39 -6.37 -11.78
N PHE A 116 -7.18 -6.10 -12.27
CA PHE A 116 -6.70 -6.58 -13.56
C PHE A 116 -6.59 -8.10 -13.62
N LEU A 117 -6.02 -8.74 -12.59
CA LEU A 117 -5.90 -10.19 -12.55
C LEU A 117 -7.29 -10.87 -12.51
N ASP A 118 -8.24 -10.27 -11.79
CA ASP A 118 -9.65 -10.68 -11.83
C ASP A 118 -10.22 -10.59 -13.25
N ALA A 119 -10.09 -9.44 -13.90
CA ALA A 119 -10.55 -9.23 -15.27
C ALA A 119 -9.95 -10.27 -16.25
N LEU A 120 -8.64 -10.49 -16.17
CA LEU A 120 -7.90 -11.42 -17.01
C LEU A 120 -8.38 -12.87 -16.82
N VAL A 121 -8.50 -13.33 -15.57
CA VAL A 121 -8.94 -14.69 -15.25
C VAL A 121 -10.37 -14.90 -15.75
N PHE A 122 -11.31 -14.03 -15.40
CA PHE A 122 -12.71 -14.21 -15.79
C PHE A 122 -12.95 -14.03 -17.30
N THR A 123 -12.06 -13.33 -18.02
CA THR A 123 -12.13 -13.26 -19.49
C THR A 123 -11.82 -14.60 -20.16
N HIS A 124 -10.77 -15.29 -19.68
CA HIS A 124 -10.24 -16.48 -20.34
C HIS A 124 -10.70 -17.81 -19.73
N GLN A 125 -11.27 -17.75 -18.52
CA GLN A 125 -11.78 -18.89 -17.74
C GLN A 125 -13.26 -18.70 -17.39
N ALA A 126 -14.04 -17.99 -18.20
CA ALA A 126 -15.49 -17.86 -17.99
C ALA A 126 -16.18 -19.22 -18.16
N ALA A 127 -16.99 -19.62 -17.17
CA ALA A 127 -17.80 -20.84 -17.24
C ALA A 127 -19.23 -20.54 -17.70
N ASP A 128 -19.74 -19.35 -17.41
CA ASP A 128 -21.11 -18.93 -17.70
C ASP A 128 -21.24 -17.42 -18.00
N ALA A 129 -22.46 -16.96 -18.27
CA ALA A 129 -22.75 -15.56 -18.58
C ALA A 129 -22.47 -14.60 -17.40
N SER A 130 -22.54 -15.08 -16.14
CA SER A 130 -22.21 -14.26 -14.97
C SER A 130 -20.72 -13.96 -14.93
N ASP A 131 -19.89 -14.94 -15.28
CA ASP A 131 -18.44 -14.74 -15.37
C ASP A 131 -18.06 -13.76 -16.48
N VAL A 132 -18.75 -13.80 -17.62
CA VAL A 132 -18.55 -12.84 -18.72
C VAL A 132 -18.89 -11.43 -18.26
N GLU A 133 -20.03 -11.23 -17.59
CA GLU A 133 -20.39 -9.92 -17.03
C GLU A 133 -19.41 -9.45 -15.95
N ARG A 134 -18.89 -10.36 -15.13
CA ARG A 134 -17.85 -10.03 -14.15
C ARG A 134 -16.58 -9.57 -14.86
N ALA A 135 -16.12 -10.29 -15.88
CA ALA A 135 -14.96 -9.90 -16.66
C ALA A 135 -15.11 -8.49 -17.24
N ARG A 136 -16.26 -8.21 -17.87
CA ARG A 136 -16.58 -6.89 -18.44
C ARG A 136 -16.51 -5.79 -17.38
N LYS A 137 -17.18 -5.96 -16.23
CA LYS A 137 -17.15 -4.98 -15.13
C LYS A 137 -15.76 -4.81 -14.53
N SER A 138 -14.98 -5.89 -14.42
CA SER A 138 -13.61 -5.81 -13.92
C SER A 138 -12.72 -5.05 -14.91
N TRP A 139 -12.86 -5.25 -16.23
CA TRP A 139 -12.15 -4.45 -17.23
C TRP A 139 -12.56 -2.99 -17.26
N GLU A 140 -13.85 -2.68 -17.12
CA GLU A 140 -14.35 -1.30 -16.97
C GLU A 140 -13.65 -0.61 -15.78
N ARG A 141 -13.52 -1.32 -14.65
CA ARG A 141 -12.80 -0.81 -13.48
C ARG A 141 -11.30 -0.65 -13.76
N VAL A 142 -10.66 -1.58 -14.46
CA VAL A 142 -9.24 -1.45 -14.85
C VAL A 142 -9.02 -0.22 -15.71
N VAL A 143 -9.88 0.03 -16.71
CA VAL A 143 -9.82 1.22 -17.56
C VAL A 143 -9.97 2.50 -16.75
N ASN A 144 -10.86 2.54 -15.76
CA ASN A 144 -10.99 3.70 -14.88
C ASN A 144 -9.77 3.92 -13.97
N LEU A 145 -9.13 2.84 -13.51
CA LEU A 145 -7.94 2.90 -12.65
C LEU A 145 -6.64 3.16 -13.42
N ALA A 146 -6.57 2.75 -14.69
CA ALA A 146 -5.42 2.90 -15.57
C ALA A 146 -5.86 3.41 -16.97
N PRO A 147 -6.41 4.64 -17.06
CA PRO A 147 -7.05 5.16 -18.27
C PRO A 147 -6.09 5.32 -19.45
N THR A 148 -4.80 5.46 -19.19
CA THR A 148 -3.74 5.60 -20.19
C THR A 148 -3.16 4.27 -20.66
N ASN A 149 -3.63 3.13 -20.12
CA ASN A 149 -3.12 1.81 -20.51
C ASN A 149 -3.79 1.35 -21.82
N PRO A 150 -3.06 1.30 -22.96
CA PRO A 150 -3.67 1.00 -24.25
C PRO A 150 -4.18 -0.45 -24.36
N TYR A 151 -3.54 -1.37 -23.64
CA TYR A 151 -3.96 -2.78 -23.63
C TYR A 151 -5.28 -2.94 -22.89
N ALA A 152 -5.48 -2.21 -21.78
CA ALA A 152 -6.70 -2.29 -20.98
C ALA A 152 -7.90 -1.79 -21.78
N GLN A 153 -7.71 -0.67 -22.51
CA GLN A 153 -8.70 -0.15 -23.43
C GLN A 153 -9.06 -1.19 -24.49
N ALA A 154 -8.05 -1.82 -25.12
CA ALA A 154 -8.27 -2.81 -26.17
C ALA A 154 -8.92 -4.11 -25.65
N ASP A 155 -8.58 -4.58 -24.44
CA ASP A 155 -9.22 -5.73 -23.81
C ASP A 155 -10.68 -5.41 -23.43
N TYR A 156 -10.96 -4.22 -22.89
CA TYR A 156 -12.33 -3.80 -22.58
C TYR A 156 -13.20 -3.65 -23.85
N HIS A 157 -12.69 -2.97 -24.88
CA HIS A 157 -13.39 -2.81 -26.16
C HIS A 157 -13.68 -4.15 -26.85
N ALA A 158 -12.83 -5.16 -26.68
CA ALA A 158 -13.08 -6.50 -27.24
C ALA A 158 -14.28 -7.21 -26.59
N LEU A 159 -14.66 -6.82 -25.36
CA LEU A 159 -15.84 -7.34 -24.66
C LEU A 159 -17.12 -6.56 -24.97
N GLU A 160 -16.99 -5.32 -25.47
CA GLU A 160 -18.08 -4.44 -25.87
C GLU A 160 -17.96 -4.11 -27.38
N PRO A 161 -18.09 -5.11 -28.28
CA PRO A 161 -17.89 -4.87 -29.70
C PRO A 161 -18.98 -3.95 -30.25
N ASP A 162 -18.57 -2.92 -31.00
CA ASP A 162 -19.51 -2.09 -31.77
C ASP A 162 -20.15 -2.95 -32.87
N PRO A 163 -21.49 -3.14 -32.87
CA PRO A 163 -22.18 -3.94 -33.89
C PRO A 163 -21.99 -3.42 -35.32
N GLN A 164 -21.60 -2.16 -35.49
CA GLN A 164 -21.38 -1.51 -36.78
C GLN A 164 -19.91 -1.52 -37.22
N ALA A 165 -18.97 -1.89 -36.34
CA ALA A 165 -17.56 -1.93 -36.68
C ALA A 165 -17.22 -3.18 -37.53
N PRO A 166 -16.27 -3.08 -38.48
CA PRO A 166 -15.77 -4.25 -39.19
C PRO A 166 -15.18 -5.27 -38.21
N ALA A 167 -15.63 -6.52 -38.30
CA ALA A 167 -15.09 -7.59 -37.49
C ALA A 167 -13.58 -7.75 -37.78
N THR A 168 -12.74 -7.41 -36.81
CA THR A 168 -11.31 -7.70 -36.87
C THR A 168 -11.11 -9.13 -36.38
N PRO A 169 -10.47 -10.03 -37.16
CA PRO A 169 -10.22 -11.38 -36.69
C PRO A 169 -9.41 -11.36 -35.40
N ALA A 170 -9.92 -12.02 -34.36
CA ALA A 170 -9.16 -12.21 -33.13
C ALA A 170 -7.93 -13.10 -33.45
N PRO A 171 -6.76 -12.80 -32.88
CA PRO A 171 -5.59 -13.64 -33.05
C PRO A 171 -5.86 -15.05 -32.49
N ALA A 172 -5.34 -16.08 -33.17
CA ALA A 172 -5.53 -17.47 -32.78
C ALA A 172 -4.91 -17.81 -31.41
N ALA A 173 -3.84 -17.10 -31.04
CA ALA A 173 -3.17 -17.23 -29.75
C ALA A 173 -2.74 -15.86 -29.21
N LEU A 174 -2.88 -15.67 -27.89
CA LEU A 174 -2.55 -14.45 -27.18
C LEU A 174 -1.48 -14.70 -26.11
N THR A 175 -0.55 -13.76 -25.99
CA THR A 175 0.40 -13.70 -24.88
C THR A 175 0.17 -12.42 -24.09
N TYR A 176 0.02 -12.57 -22.78
CA TYR A 176 0.09 -11.46 -21.83
C TYR A 176 1.46 -11.48 -21.18
N VAL A 177 2.12 -10.33 -21.13
CA VAL A 177 3.39 -10.17 -20.41
C VAL A 177 3.14 -9.26 -19.23
N ILE A 178 3.16 -9.81 -18.01
CA ILE A 178 3.04 -9.05 -16.77
C ILE A 178 4.45 -8.74 -16.28
N PHE A 179 4.70 -7.47 -15.95
CA PHE A 179 5.97 -7.00 -15.44
C PHE A 179 5.82 -6.36 -14.07
N GLU A 180 6.53 -6.92 -13.11
CA GLU A 180 6.61 -6.47 -11.74
C GLU A 180 8.00 -5.88 -11.48
N THR A 181 8.07 -4.60 -11.07
CA THR A 181 9.35 -3.88 -10.95
C THR A 181 9.50 -3.12 -9.64
N GLY A 182 10.75 -3.04 -9.15
CA GLY A 182 11.13 -2.25 -7.97
C GLY A 182 10.64 -2.83 -6.65
N ALA A 183 10.57 -1.98 -5.64
CA ALA A 183 10.03 -2.30 -4.32
C ALA A 183 9.04 -1.22 -3.83
N ALA A 184 8.01 -1.65 -3.12
CA ALA A 184 6.98 -0.81 -2.53
C ALA A 184 7.56 0.13 -1.46
N PRO A 185 6.87 1.22 -1.12
CA PRO A 185 7.26 2.08 -0.01
C PRO A 185 7.34 1.33 1.32
N TYR A 186 8.19 1.83 2.21
CA TYR A 186 8.30 1.33 3.60
C TYR A 186 7.95 2.45 4.58
N ARG A 187 7.59 2.07 5.81
CA ARG A 187 7.39 3.04 6.89
C ARG A 187 8.71 3.30 7.60
N ASP A 188 9.02 4.56 7.81
CA ASP A 188 10.06 5.05 8.70
C ASP A 188 9.40 5.80 9.88
N GLN A 189 10.18 6.43 10.74
CA GLN A 189 9.68 7.26 11.83
C GLN A 189 10.22 8.69 11.77
N ILE A 190 9.37 9.64 12.14
CA ILE A 190 9.73 11.04 12.33
C ILE A 190 9.35 11.49 13.74
N ARG A 191 10.25 12.24 14.39
CA ARG A 191 9.98 12.87 15.70
C ARG A 191 9.31 14.22 15.50
N ILE A 192 8.17 14.42 16.13
CA ILE A 192 7.46 15.70 16.22
C ILE A 192 7.35 16.11 17.68
N ASP A 193 7.49 17.40 17.96
CA ASP A 193 7.29 17.93 19.32
C ASP A 193 5.80 18.16 19.58
N LEU A 194 5.31 17.60 20.67
CA LEU A 194 3.93 17.68 21.13
C LEU A 194 3.84 18.59 22.36
N PRO A 195 2.95 19.60 22.38
CA PRO A 195 2.81 20.50 23.52
C PRO A 195 2.21 19.79 24.73
N LEU A 196 2.80 20.08 25.88
CA LEU A 196 2.31 19.73 27.19
C LEU A 196 1.67 20.97 27.81
N PHE A 197 0.35 20.94 27.93
CA PHE A 197 -0.43 22.00 28.58
C PHE A 197 -0.38 21.89 30.11
N VAL A 198 0.82 21.68 30.66
CA VAL A 198 1.04 21.59 32.11
C VAL A 198 0.89 22.97 32.75
N VAL A 199 0.47 23.00 34.02
CA VAL A 199 0.06 24.21 34.79
C VAL A 199 1.18 25.25 34.99
N THR A 200 2.43 24.96 34.58
CA THR A 200 3.51 25.95 34.58
C THR A 200 3.28 26.97 33.46
N GLY A 201 3.43 28.27 33.73
CA GLY A 201 3.14 29.36 32.78
C GLY A 201 3.96 29.41 31.46
N ARG A 202 4.68 28.35 31.10
CA ARG A 202 5.38 28.15 29.83
C ARG A 202 4.99 26.81 29.22
N ILE A 203 4.70 26.79 27.92
CA ILE A 203 4.40 25.56 27.17
C ILE A 203 5.67 24.72 27.10
N SER A 204 5.62 23.52 27.68
CA SER A 204 6.67 22.50 27.54
C SER A 204 6.31 21.58 26.38
N TYR A 205 7.30 20.86 25.82
CA TYR A 205 7.07 19.91 24.73
C TYR A 205 7.66 18.54 25.06
N VAL A 206 7.04 17.49 24.55
CA VAL A 206 7.56 16.12 24.56
C VAL A 206 7.70 15.61 23.13
N GLY A 207 8.71 14.78 22.85
CA GLY A 207 8.81 14.14 21.55
C GLY A 207 7.76 13.04 21.38
N MET A 208 7.03 13.06 20.27
CA MET A 208 6.22 11.95 19.77
C MET A 208 6.86 11.41 18.49
N ALA A 209 6.92 10.09 18.31
CA ALA A 209 7.31 9.50 17.03
C ALA A 209 6.05 9.14 16.24
N LEU A 210 5.98 9.63 15.00
CA LEU A 210 4.94 9.27 14.05
C LEU A 210 5.55 8.44 12.92
N PRO A 211 4.82 7.47 12.37
CA PRO A 211 5.26 6.82 11.15
C PRO A 211 5.22 7.82 9.99
N GLU A 212 6.17 7.71 9.07
CA GLU A 212 6.12 8.36 7.77
C GLU A 212 6.38 7.35 6.65
N LEU A 213 5.86 7.60 5.45
CA LEU A 213 6.13 6.75 4.29
C LEU A 213 7.38 7.23 3.54
N SER A 214 8.29 6.30 3.32
CA SER A 214 9.51 6.48 2.54
C SER A 214 9.48 5.61 1.29
N ARG A 215 9.78 6.21 0.14
CA ARG A 215 9.78 5.49 -1.15
C ARG A 215 11.13 4.86 -1.41
N VAL A 216 11.12 3.70 -2.07
CA VAL A 216 12.33 3.09 -2.61
C VAL A 216 12.63 3.71 -3.98
N SER A 217 13.87 4.17 -4.17
CA SER A 217 14.40 4.65 -5.45
C SER A 217 15.05 3.50 -6.23
N GLY A 218 15.10 3.63 -7.56
CA GLY A 218 15.77 2.66 -8.43
C GLY A 218 14.94 1.41 -8.74
N HIS A 219 14.33 1.40 -9.91
CA HIS A 219 13.63 0.24 -10.50
C HIS A 219 13.84 0.29 -12.02
N ALA A 220 13.57 -0.81 -12.70
CA ALA A 220 13.57 -0.80 -14.16
C ALA A 220 12.27 -0.07 -14.62
N PRO A 221 12.38 1.08 -15.32
CA PRO A 221 11.24 1.97 -15.55
C PRO A 221 10.29 1.49 -16.65
N ALA A 222 10.75 0.56 -17.50
CA ALA A 222 9.96 0.01 -18.59
C ALA A 222 10.44 -1.41 -18.92
N LEU A 223 9.52 -2.21 -19.44
CA LEU A 223 9.79 -3.46 -20.12
C LEU A 223 9.35 -3.32 -21.58
N SER A 224 10.25 -3.58 -22.52
CA SER A 224 9.93 -3.71 -23.94
C SER A 224 9.90 -5.18 -24.32
N ILE A 225 8.85 -5.60 -25.00
CA ILE A 225 8.68 -6.97 -25.49
C ILE A 225 8.84 -6.94 -27.00
N THR A 226 9.86 -7.59 -27.54
CA THR A 226 10.05 -7.75 -28.99
C THR A 226 9.54 -9.12 -29.42
N GLY A 227 8.56 -9.13 -30.32
CA GLY A 227 7.99 -10.33 -30.93
C GLY A 227 8.45 -10.53 -32.38
N GLU A 228 7.61 -11.21 -33.15
CA GLU A 228 7.88 -11.56 -34.55
C GLU A 228 8.19 -10.34 -35.42
N GLY A 229 9.15 -10.49 -36.33
CA GLY A 229 9.54 -9.42 -37.27
C GLY A 229 10.15 -8.17 -36.61
N GLY A 230 10.57 -8.26 -35.34
CA GLY A 230 11.17 -7.15 -34.61
C GLY A 230 10.17 -6.13 -34.06
N GLN A 231 8.87 -6.41 -34.13
CA GLN A 231 7.84 -5.55 -33.58
C GLN A 231 7.98 -5.46 -32.06
N THR A 232 7.91 -4.24 -31.51
CA THR A 232 8.15 -3.98 -30.10
C THR A 232 6.89 -3.45 -29.42
N TYR A 233 6.56 -4.05 -28.28
CA TYR A 233 5.39 -3.77 -27.45
C TYR A 233 5.88 -3.27 -26.09
N PRO A 234 5.76 -1.97 -25.77
CA PRO A 234 6.11 -1.46 -24.46
C PRO A 234 5.05 -1.85 -23.43
N ALA A 235 5.45 -2.46 -22.32
CA ALA A 235 4.54 -2.71 -21.20
C ALA A 235 4.05 -1.37 -20.62
N ALA A 236 2.75 -1.32 -20.30
CA ALA A 236 2.11 -0.13 -19.78
C ALA A 236 1.69 -0.34 -18.31
N LEU A 237 1.82 0.72 -17.50
CA LEU A 237 1.44 0.72 -16.09
C LEU A 237 -0.03 0.29 -15.92
N VAL A 238 -0.26 -0.65 -15.00
CA VAL A 238 -1.61 -1.02 -14.55
C VAL A 238 -1.82 -0.71 -13.08
N ALA A 239 -0.78 -0.77 -12.24
CA ALA A 239 -0.88 -0.44 -10.84
C ALA A 239 0.40 0.18 -10.28
N SER A 240 0.26 1.29 -9.57
CA SER A 240 1.31 1.87 -8.72
C SER A 240 1.11 1.42 -7.27
N MET A 241 2.00 0.57 -6.75
CA MET A 241 1.98 0.20 -5.34
C MET A 241 2.42 1.34 -4.43
N ASP A 242 3.22 2.30 -4.94
CA ASP A 242 3.46 3.56 -4.26
C ASP A 242 2.13 4.24 -3.90
N SER A 243 1.21 4.34 -4.87
CA SER A 243 -0.11 4.94 -4.66
C SER A 243 -1.02 4.08 -3.79
N VAL A 244 -1.04 2.74 -3.97
CA VAL A 244 -1.86 1.83 -3.15
C VAL A 244 -1.46 1.92 -1.67
N VAL A 245 -0.16 1.86 -1.37
CA VAL A 245 0.36 1.93 0.00
C VAL A 245 0.16 3.33 0.59
N ALA A 246 0.33 4.39 -0.22
CA ALA A 246 0.08 5.77 0.21
C ALA A 246 -1.40 6.01 0.54
N GLN A 247 -2.34 5.53 -0.29
CA GLN A 247 -3.77 5.66 -0.01
C GLN A 247 -4.17 4.88 1.26
N ASP A 248 -3.68 3.65 1.43
CA ASP A 248 -3.92 2.88 2.67
C ASP A 248 -3.40 3.63 3.91
N PHE A 249 -2.16 4.14 3.85
CA PHE A 249 -1.59 4.94 4.93
C PHE A 249 -2.38 6.23 5.21
N LYS A 250 -2.84 6.93 4.17
CA LYS A 250 -3.68 8.13 4.28
C LYS A 250 -5.00 7.81 4.97
N ASN A 251 -5.61 6.68 4.63
CA ASN A 251 -6.85 6.23 5.25
C ASN A 251 -6.65 5.90 6.74
N GLU A 252 -5.51 5.29 7.10
CA GLU A 252 -5.16 5.01 8.51
C GLU A 252 -4.72 6.25 9.31
N TRP A 253 -4.24 7.30 8.63
CA TRP A 253 -3.56 8.45 9.25
C TRP A 253 -4.34 9.13 10.38
N PRO A 254 -5.66 9.41 10.27
CA PRO A 254 -6.40 10.08 11.35
C PRO A 254 -6.41 9.27 12.66
N ALA A 255 -6.53 7.95 12.55
CA ALA A 255 -6.52 7.05 13.70
C ALA A 255 -5.12 6.93 14.31
N ILE A 256 -4.09 6.79 13.46
CA ILE A 256 -2.68 6.75 13.90
C ILE A 256 -2.33 8.03 14.66
N LEU A 257 -2.56 9.20 14.04
CA LEU A 257 -2.22 10.49 14.62
C LEU A 257 -2.90 10.71 15.97
N THR A 258 -4.21 10.43 16.05
CA THR A 258 -4.98 10.64 17.27
C THR A 258 -4.52 9.72 18.39
N LYS A 259 -4.33 8.43 18.13
CA LYS A 259 -3.84 7.47 19.13
C LYS A 259 -2.43 7.82 19.61
N THR A 260 -1.54 8.25 18.72
CA THR A 260 -0.17 8.65 19.08
C THR A 260 -0.15 9.93 19.92
N ILE A 261 -0.94 10.94 19.56
CA ILE A 261 -1.06 12.18 20.34
C ILE A 261 -1.60 11.90 21.74
N VAL A 262 -2.69 11.14 21.86
CA VAL A 262 -3.30 10.82 23.15
C VAL A 262 -2.33 10.02 24.02
N SER A 263 -1.79 8.91 23.51
CA SER A 263 -0.86 8.06 24.29
C SER A 263 0.37 8.82 24.76
N THR A 264 0.97 9.64 23.89
CA THR A 264 2.14 10.45 24.24
C THR A 264 1.78 11.53 25.27
N GLY A 265 0.66 12.23 25.07
CA GLY A 265 0.16 13.25 25.99
C GLY A 265 -0.15 12.70 27.38
N ILE A 266 -0.90 11.60 27.46
CA ILE A 266 -1.25 10.93 28.72
C ILE A 266 0.02 10.49 29.46
N LYS A 267 0.93 9.78 28.79
CA LYS A 267 2.22 9.37 29.37
C LYS A 267 3.01 10.56 29.92
N ALA A 268 3.08 11.64 29.16
CA ALA A 268 3.78 12.84 29.59
C ALA A 268 3.12 13.55 30.78
N THR A 269 1.78 13.52 30.90
CA THR A 269 1.11 14.08 32.09
C THR A 269 1.41 13.26 33.35
N ILE A 270 1.47 11.93 33.23
CA ILE A 270 1.87 11.02 34.32
C ILE A 270 3.31 11.31 34.73
N ASP A 271 4.22 11.37 33.77
CA ASP A 271 5.64 11.65 34.02
C ASP A 271 5.82 13.02 34.69
N ALA A 272 5.06 14.04 34.28
CA ALA A 272 5.08 15.37 34.91
C ALA A 272 4.58 15.35 36.36
N VAL A 273 3.55 14.57 36.68
CA VAL A 273 3.05 14.41 38.06
C VAL A 273 4.09 13.72 38.94
N LEU A 274 4.73 12.65 38.45
CA LEU A 274 5.80 11.94 39.15
C LEU A 274 7.01 12.86 39.39
N GLN A 275 7.42 13.60 38.36
CA GLN A 275 8.49 14.59 38.44
C GLN A 275 8.20 15.66 39.51
N LYS A 276 6.97 16.19 39.57
CA LYS A 276 6.59 17.16 40.58
C LYS A 276 6.63 16.58 42.00
N GLN A 277 6.05 15.39 42.21
CA GLN A 277 6.08 14.72 43.53
C GLN A 277 7.51 14.44 44.01
N MET A 278 8.39 14.00 43.12
CA MET A 278 9.79 13.77 43.44
C MET A 278 10.54 15.07 43.76
N GLN A 279 10.27 16.15 43.02
CA GLN A 279 10.88 17.46 43.25
C GLN A 279 10.44 18.06 44.59
N ASP A 280 9.17 17.91 44.96
CA ASP A 280 8.63 18.36 46.25
C ASP A 280 9.23 17.59 47.45
N GLN A 281 9.69 16.34 47.23
CA GLN A 281 10.35 15.51 48.24
C GLN A 281 11.89 15.64 48.25
N ALA A 282 12.49 16.14 47.17
CA ALA A 282 13.94 16.24 47.01
C ALA A 282 14.48 17.56 47.61
N GLY A 283 15.32 17.45 48.63
CA GLY A 283 16.13 18.58 49.12
C GLY A 283 17.12 19.13 48.06
N PRO A 284 17.91 20.17 48.38
CA PRO A 284 18.77 20.89 47.42
C PRO A 284 19.74 20.00 46.61
N THR A 285 20.23 18.91 47.19
CA THR A 285 21.12 17.92 46.55
C THR A 285 20.39 16.94 45.63
N GLY A 286 19.11 16.65 45.87
CA GLY A 286 18.29 15.82 44.99
C GLY A 286 17.91 16.55 43.69
N ALA A 287 17.77 17.88 43.73
CA ALA A 287 17.42 18.70 42.56
C ALA A 287 18.47 18.65 41.43
N LEU A 288 19.76 18.49 41.75
CA LEU A 288 20.85 18.44 40.75
C LEU A 288 20.96 17.07 40.05
N LEU A 289 20.81 15.97 40.80
CA LEU A 289 20.71 14.62 40.23
C LEU A 289 19.45 14.46 39.38
N PHE A 290 18.38 15.15 39.77
CA PHE A 290 17.10 15.15 39.07
C PHE A 290 17.10 15.91 37.75
N SER A 291 17.81 17.04 37.64
CA SER A 291 17.92 17.78 36.38
C SER A 291 18.66 16.97 35.31
N LEU A 292 19.67 16.20 35.71
CA LEU A 292 20.37 15.23 34.85
C LEU A 292 19.45 14.08 34.43
N ALA A 293 18.67 13.52 35.36
CA ALA A 293 17.70 12.46 35.03
C ALA A 293 16.60 12.93 34.07
N THR A 294 16.10 14.16 34.25
CA THR A 294 15.07 14.78 33.38
C THR A 294 15.58 15.01 31.96
N ALA A 295 16.84 15.42 31.81
CA ALA A 295 17.47 15.59 30.50
C ALA A 295 17.58 14.26 29.72
N ILE A 296 17.74 13.14 30.43
CA ILE A 296 17.83 11.80 29.84
C ILE A 296 16.44 11.28 29.42
N THR A 297 15.38 11.53 30.18
CA THR A 297 14.00 11.09 29.83
C THR A 297 13.42 11.82 28.61
N GLN A 298 13.76 13.09 28.39
CA GLN A 298 13.28 13.84 27.21
C GLN A 298 13.79 13.28 25.87
N ALA A 299 14.83 12.43 25.90
CA ALA A 299 15.40 11.81 24.70
C ALA A 299 14.71 10.51 24.28
N ALA A 300 13.95 9.86 25.17
CA ALA A 300 13.32 8.56 24.89
C ALA A 300 11.94 8.74 24.24
N VAL A 301 11.89 8.77 22.91
CA VAL A 301 10.65 8.81 22.13
C VAL A 301 10.03 7.40 22.08
N ASN A 302 8.70 7.28 22.10
CA ASN A 302 8.03 6.01 21.76
C ASN A 302 8.45 5.59 20.34
N ILE A 303 8.62 4.29 20.07
CA ILE A 303 8.98 3.79 18.73
C ILE A 303 7.70 3.64 17.90
N ALA A 304 7.67 4.26 16.72
CA ALA A 304 6.54 4.08 15.80
C ALA A 304 6.53 2.68 15.17
N ASP A 305 5.35 2.16 14.83
CA ASP A 305 5.25 0.88 14.11
C ASP A 305 5.66 1.04 12.64
N THR A 306 6.91 0.69 12.33
CA THR A 306 7.53 0.76 10.99
C THR A 306 7.48 -0.55 10.20
N ARG A 307 6.74 -1.56 10.70
CA ARG A 307 6.66 -2.87 10.04
C ARG A 307 5.80 -2.78 8.78
N THR A 308 6.40 -3.23 7.67
CA THR A 308 5.86 -3.21 6.30
C THR A 308 6.39 -4.42 5.54
N TRP A 309 5.59 -4.99 4.64
CA TRP A 309 6.06 -5.96 3.66
C TRP A 309 6.92 -5.29 2.57
N ARG A 310 8.25 -5.38 2.73
CA ARG A 310 9.22 -4.66 1.88
C ARG A 310 9.51 -5.29 0.51
N SER A 311 9.02 -6.51 0.25
CA SER A 311 9.29 -7.21 -1.01
C SER A 311 8.14 -7.13 -2.01
N LEU A 312 7.06 -6.41 -1.68
CA LEU A 312 6.06 -6.02 -2.67
C LEU A 312 6.73 -5.10 -3.71
N PRO A 313 6.27 -5.11 -4.96
CA PRO A 313 6.87 -4.32 -6.01
C PRO A 313 6.46 -2.86 -5.92
N LYS A 314 7.17 -2.02 -6.66
CA LYS A 314 6.80 -0.63 -6.85
C LYS A 314 5.63 -0.48 -7.81
N GLU A 315 5.69 -1.19 -8.92
CA GLU A 315 4.73 -1.07 -10.01
C GLU A 315 4.47 -2.41 -10.69
N PHE A 316 3.24 -2.53 -11.21
CA PHE A 316 2.84 -3.57 -12.13
C PHE A 316 2.54 -2.93 -13.48
N HIS A 317 3.12 -3.50 -14.52
CA HIS A 317 2.91 -3.15 -15.91
C HIS A 317 2.45 -4.40 -16.67
N TYR A 318 1.80 -4.21 -17.81
CA TYR A 318 1.59 -5.33 -18.72
C TYR A 318 1.53 -4.91 -20.17
N ALA A 319 1.79 -5.89 -21.04
CA ALA A 319 1.54 -5.83 -22.47
C ALA A 319 0.70 -7.03 -22.91
N ARG A 320 -0.07 -6.83 -23.99
CA ARG A 320 -0.79 -7.89 -24.69
C ARG A 320 -0.39 -7.88 -26.16
N LEU A 321 -0.08 -9.06 -26.70
CA LEU A 321 0.27 -9.25 -28.11
C LEU A 321 -0.23 -10.59 -28.62
N ALA A 322 -0.37 -10.70 -29.93
CA ALA A 322 -0.52 -12.00 -30.58
C ALA A 322 0.73 -12.84 -30.31
N THR A 323 0.56 -14.13 -30.03
CA THR A 323 1.68 -15.05 -29.81
C THR A 323 2.48 -15.18 -31.12
N PRO A 324 3.80 -14.88 -31.12
CA PRO A 324 4.67 -15.05 -32.28
C PRO A 324 4.62 -16.45 -32.87
N SER A 325 4.67 -16.56 -34.20
CA SER A 325 4.60 -17.85 -34.89
C SER A 325 5.83 -18.74 -34.62
N ASP A 326 6.97 -18.13 -34.33
CA ASP A 326 8.22 -18.80 -33.94
C ASP A 326 8.26 -19.19 -32.46
N GLY A 327 7.28 -18.76 -31.66
CA GLY A 327 7.20 -19.03 -30.23
C GLY A 327 8.28 -18.33 -29.41
N LEU A 328 8.86 -17.22 -29.87
CA LEU A 328 9.93 -16.52 -29.17
C LEU A 328 9.54 -15.07 -28.80
N LEU A 329 9.85 -14.67 -27.57
CA LEU A 329 9.82 -13.26 -27.14
C LEU A 329 11.19 -12.83 -26.64
N THR A 330 11.59 -11.61 -26.97
CA THR A 330 12.76 -10.97 -26.35
C THR A 330 12.29 -9.86 -25.40
N LEU A 331 12.60 -10.02 -24.12
CA LEU A 331 12.29 -9.10 -23.05
C LEU A 331 13.49 -8.18 -22.80
N THR A 332 13.27 -6.86 -22.80
CA THR A 332 14.33 -5.87 -22.53
C THR A 332 13.90 -4.89 -21.45
N ALA A 333 14.69 -4.80 -20.38
CA ALA A 333 14.48 -3.84 -19.29
C ALA A 333 15.83 -3.22 -18.89
N GLY A 334 16.01 -1.93 -19.20
CA GLY A 334 17.30 -1.27 -19.04
C GLY A 334 18.39 -1.96 -19.86
N THR A 335 19.44 -2.45 -19.20
CA THR A 335 20.54 -3.19 -19.83
C THR A 335 20.32 -4.71 -19.87
N GLN A 336 19.23 -5.20 -19.26
CA GLN A 336 18.93 -6.62 -19.21
C GLN A 336 18.12 -7.02 -20.44
N THR A 337 18.55 -8.10 -21.10
CA THR A 337 17.82 -8.73 -22.20
C THR A 337 17.68 -10.21 -21.94
N ARG A 338 16.48 -10.77 -22.17
CA ARG A 338 16.20 -12.19 -22.00
C ARG A 338 15.23 -12.69 -23.06
N THR A 339 15.63 -13.72 -23.79
CA THR A 339 14.76 -14.43 -24.72
C THR A 339 13.98 -15.53 -23.98
N VAL A 340 12.70 -15.66 -24.29
CA VAL A 340 11.77 -16.62 -23.67
C VAL A 340 11.13 -17.45 -24.79
N SER A 341 11.18 -18.77 -24.65
CA SER A 341 10.46 -19.70 -25.50
C SER A 341 9.08 -19.98 -24.91
N LEU A 342 8.06 -19.71 -25.70
CA LEU A 342 6.66 -19.77 -25.32
C LEU A 342 6.11 -21.19 -25.40
N GLU A 343 5.15 -21.48 -24.53
CA GLU A 343 4.40 -22.74 -24.58
C GLU A 343 3.27 -22.65 -25.61
N PRO A 344 2.96 -23.72 -26.36
CA PRO A 344 1.79 -23.74 -27.22
C PRO A 344 0.51 -23.63 -26.39
N ALA A 345 -0.23 -22.54 -26.58
CA ALA A 345 -1.49 -22.27 -25.88
C ALA A 345 -2.33 -21.24 -26.65
N ALA A 346 -3.66 -21.34 -26.54
CA ALA A 346 -4.57 -20.28 -26.98
C ALA A 346 -4.35 -18.97 -26.20
N VAL A 347 -4.10 -19.06 -24.89
CA VAL A 347 -3.77 -17.90 -24.04
C VAL A 347 -2.74 -18.29 -22.99
N GLN A 348 -1.65 -17.53 -22.93
CA GLN A 348 -0.58 -17.72 -21.96
C GLN A 348 -0.14 -16.41 -21.32
N VAL A 349 0.50 -16.52 -20.16
CA VAL A 349 1.07 -15.40 -19.43
C VAL A 349 2.56 -15.64 -19.21
N VAL A 350 3.37 -14.64 -19.57
CA VAL A 350 4.77 -14.53 -19.18
C VAL A 350 4.85 -13.54 -18.01
N TYR A 351 5.28 -14.01 -16.85
CA TYR A 351 5.42 -13.20 -15.65
C TYR A 351 6.90 -12.83 -15.45
N VAL A 352 7.19 -11.54 -15.45
CA VAL A 352 8.54 -10.99 -15.40
C VAL A 352 8.71 -10.19 -14.11
N LYS A 353 9.75 -10.48 -13.32
CA LYS A 353 10.12 -9.73 -12.11
C LYS A 353 11.49 -9.09 -12.24
N SER A 354 11.60 -7.82 -11.85
CA SER A 354 12.85 -7.10 -11.67
C SER A 354 12.83 -6.23 -10.40
N PRO A 355 13.37 -6.71 -9.27
CA PRO A 355 13.26 -6.00 -7.99
C PRO A 355 14.06 -4.69 -7.92
N SER A 356 14.98 -4.44 -8.86
CA SER A 356 15.76 -3.21 -8.94
C SER A 356 16.24 -2.95 -10.37
N ALA A 357 16.73 -1.73 -10.66
CA ALA A 357 17.11 -1.32 -12.02
C ALA A 357 18.12 -2.23 -12.74
N ASN A 358 19.00 -2.90 -11.99
CA ASN A 358 20.07 -3.75 -12.52
C ASN A 358 19.91 -5.23 -12.15
N ALA A 359 18.79 -5.61 -11.51
CA ALA A 359 18.55 -7.00 -11.17
C ALA A 359 18.27 -7.81 -12.46
N PRO A 360 18.73 -9.08 -12.53
CA PRO A 360 18.37 -9.96 -13.63
C PRO A 360 16.86 -10.12 -13.76
N LEU A 361 16.37 -10.25 -15.01
CA LEU A 361 14.96 -10.56 -15.26
C LEU A 361 14.66 -12.00 -14.81
N LEU A 362 13.85 -12.14 -13.77
CA LEU A 362 13.28 -13.42 -13.36
C LEU A 362 12.01 -13.63 -14.16
N VAL A 363 11.90 -14.77 -14.83
CA VAL A 363 10.79 -15.07 -15.75
C VAL A 363 10.18 -16.42 -15.37
N SER A 364 8.86 -16.43 -15.25
CA SER A 364 8.04 -17.64 -15.22
C SER A 364 6.90 -17.52 -16.24
N GLN A 365 6.24 -18.64 -16.53
CA GLN A 365 5.10 -18.67 -17.45
C GLN A 365 4.03 -19.62 -16.97
N PHE A 366 2.79 -19.38 -17.38
CA PHE A 366 1.66 -20.28 -17.16
C PHE A 366 0.61 -20.14 -18.25
N ILE A 367 -0.13 -21.21 -18.49
CA ILE A 367 -1.20 -21.26 -19.49
C ILE A 367 -2.52 -20.85 -18.84
N LEU A 368 -3.18 -19.83 -19.40
CA LEU A 368 -4.54 -19.45 -19.02
C LEU A 368 -5.61 -20.19 -19.81
N LYS A 369 -5.33 -20.56 -21.05
CA LYS A 369 -6.24 -21.34 -21.89
C LYS A 369 -5.42 -22.16 -22.87
N LYS A 370 -5.62 -23.49 -22.84
CA LYS A 370 -4.92 -24.41 -23.75
C LYS A 370 -5.34 -24.18 -25.20
#